data_AF-A0A3S2JH89-F1
#
_entry.id   AF-A0A3S2JH89-F1
#
_cell.length_a   1.000
_cell.length_b   1.000
_cell.length_c   1.000
_cell.angle_alpha   90.00
_cell.angle_beta   90.00
_cell.angle_gamma   90.00
#
_symmetry.space_group_name_H-M   'P 1'
#
loop_
_entity.id
_entity.type
_entity.pdbx_description
1 polymer ?
#
loop_
_entity_poly.entity_id
_entity_poly.type
_entity_poly.pdbx_seq_one_letter_code
_entity_poly.pdbx_strand_id
1 'polypeptide(L)'
;MKDAHRLEAAFSAAARRVMREFHRFVPLSLKRRMQKRAYPRATPANRIFISGCARSGTTLTQRLMRCFQDIFVHPPEARYTMLDMLDRPESNLVVKRDARSFARLAKLPASIGLIYCVRHPFDTLTSSHPQTRSERRFHVTPHRWLAEYDALIRLKKAQPHRQILFVRYEDMIGAPDAIQQRIAQLFGLTPRIRFSEDPDNPIRVASLKKWERSEDFRTDLGGLSPAFLVRVQRFCAEFGYDMPITTQAVDAP
;
A
#
# COMPACT_ATOMS: atom_id res chain seq x y z
N MET A 1 -49.94 33.48 -8.36
CA MET A 1 -49.37 32.59 -7.32
C MET A 1 -50.16 31.30 -7.05
N LYS A 2 -51.39 31.10 -7.56
CA LYS A 2 -52.13 29.82 -7.35
C LYS A 2 -51.86 28.73 -8.41
N ASP A 3 -51.37 29.08 -9.59
CA ASP A 3 -51.21 28.12 -10.69
C ASP A 3 -49.88 27.35 -10.69
N ALA A 4 -48.81 27.91 -10.10
CA ALA A 4 -47.52 27.22 -9.99
C ALA A 4 -47.54 26.01 -9.05
N HIS A 5 -48.29 26.09 -7.94
CA HIS A 5 -48.41 24.98 -6.99
C HIS A 5 -49.24 23.79 -7.50
N ARG A 6 -50.17 24.01 -8.46
CA ARG A 6 -50.94 22.93 -9.07
C ARG A 6 -50.11 22.11 -10.06
N LEU A 7 -49.15 22.74 -10.75
CA LEU A 7 -48.27 22.05 -11.70
C LEU A 7 -47.26 21.12 -11.02
N GLU A 8 -46.65 21.54 -9.90
CA GLU A 8 -45.73 20.69 -9.12
C GLU A 8 -46.43 19.47 -8.51
N ALA A 9 -47.65 19.64 -7.99
CA ALA A 9 -48.42 18.55 -7.41
C ALA A 9 -48.80 17.49 -8.47
N ALA A 10 -49.16 17.92 -9.68
CA ALA A 10 -49.47 17.04 -10.80
C ALA A 10 -48.24 16.27 -11.30
N PHE A 11 -47.06 16.92 -11.39
CA PHE A 11 -45.80 16.27 -11.76
C PHE A 11 -45.37 15.21 -10.73
N SER A 12 -45.51 15.52 -9.42
CA SER A 12 -45.22 14.60 -8.32
C SER A 12 -46.14 13.37 -8.30
N ALA A 13 -47.40 13.53 -8.70
CA ALA A 13 -48.37 12.44 -8.78
C ALA A 13 -48.13 11.54 -10.01
N ALA A 14 -47.81 12.13 -11.16
CA ALA A 14 -47.47 11.40 -12.39
C ALA A 14 -46.17 10.59 -12.23
N ALA A 15 -45.13 11.18 -11.64
CA ALA A 15 -43.87 10.48 -11.35
C ALA A 15 -44.05 9.28 -10.41
N ARG A 16 -44.93 9.41 -9.39
CA ARG A 16 -45.27 8.32 -8.47
C ARG A 16 -46.14 7.21 -9.09
N ARG A 17 -46.82 7.48 -10.20
CA ARG A 17 -47.62 6.48 -10.94
C ARG A 17 -46.75 5.68 -11.90
N VAL A 18 -45.81 6.34 -12.60
CA VAL A 18 -44.82 5.69 -13.46
C VAL A 18 -43.89 4.77 -12.65
N MET A 19 -43.47 5.18 -11.45
CA MET A 19 -42.64 4.33 -10.57
C MET A 19 -43.38 3.07 -10.08
N ARG A 20 -44.71 3.16 -9.85
CA ARG A 20 -45.51 2.03 -9.39
C ARG A 20 -45.77 0.99 -10.48
N GLU A 21 -45.88 1.40 -11.74
CA GLU A 21 -46.01 0.46 -12.86
C GLU A 21 -44.67 -0.18 -13.26
N PHE A 22 -43.55 0.55 -13.13
CA PHE A 22 -42.22 -0.04 -13.31
C PHE A 22 -41.93 -1.19 -12.33
N HIS A 23 -42.44 -1.11 -11.10
CA HIS A 23 -42.29 -2.18 -10.10
C HIS A 23 -43.13 -3.44 -10.39
N ARG A 24 -44.15 -3.37 -11.26
CA ARG A 24 -44.96 -4.53 -11.66
C ARG A 24 -44.31 -5.38 -12.75
N PHE A 25 -43.35 -4.83 -13.50
CA PHE A 25 -42.69 -5.52 -14.61
C PHE A 25 -41.26 -6.02 -14.29
N VAL A 26 -40.83 -5.96 -13.03
CA VAL A 26 -39.56 -6.57 -12.62
C VAL A 26 -39.77 -8.08 -12.44
N PRO A 27 -39.16 -8.94 -13.29
CA PRO A 27 -39.34 -10.39 -13.19
C PRO A 27 -38.83 -10.89 -11.83
N LEU A 28 -39.56 -11.85 -11.23
CA LEU A 28 -39.24 -12.45 -9.93
C LEU A 28 -37.81 -13.04 -9.85
N SER A 29 -37.19 -13.35 -10.99
CA SER A 29 -35.80 -13.80 -11.11
C SER A 29 -34.77 -12.71 -10.75
N LEU A 30 -35.07 -11.43 -11.01
CA LEU A 30 -34.24 -10.29 -10.61
C LEU A 30 -34.40 -9.96 -9.12
N LYS A 31 -35.59 -10.17 -8.54
CA LYS A 31 -35.78 -10.09 -7.09
C LYS A 31 -34.99 -11.16 -6.33
N ARG A 32 -34.83 -12.37 -6.89
CA ARG A 32 -33.94 -13.42 -6.32
C ARG A 32 -32.45 -13.11 -6.49
N ARG A 33 -32.04 -12.41 -7.55
CA ARG A 33 -30.64 -11.93 -7.70
C ARG A 33 -30.32 -10.72 -6.81
N MET A 34 -31.32 -9.94 -6.41
CA MET A 34 -31.20 -8.83 -5.46
C MET A 34 -31.42 -9.21 -4.00
N GLN A 35 -31.63 -10.50 -3.70
CA GLN A 35 -31.33 -11.02 -2.37
C GLN A 35 -29.80 -10.97 -2.21
N LYS A 36 -29.29 -9.78 -1.86
CA LYS A 36 -28.05 -9.64 -1.12
C LYS A 36 -28.10 -10.72 -0.05
N ARG A 37 -27.23 -11.72 -0.14
CA ARG A 37 -26.94 -12.59 0.98
C ARG A 37 -26.49 -11.64 2.09
N ALA A 38 -27.41 -11.29 2.97
CA ALA A 38 -27.12 -10.60 4.20
C ALA A 38 -26.44 -11.63 5.08
N TYR A 39 -25.14 -11.81 4.86
CA TYR A 39 -24.31 -12.48 5.84
C TYR A 39 -24.38 -11.65 7.12
N PRO A 40 -24.60 -12.26 8.30
CA PRO A 40 -24.41 -11.55 9.54
C PRO A 40 -23.03 -10.90 9.50
N ARG A 41 -22.99 -9.58 9.73
CA ARG A 41 -21.83 -8.73 9.48
C ARG A 41 -20.75 -9.03 10.52
N ALA A 42 -19.95 -10.08 10.28
CA ALA A 42 -18.76 -10.32 11.06
C ALA A 42 -17.81 -9.13 10.86
N THR A 43 -17.44 -8.47 11.94
CA THR A 43 -16.38 -7.46 11.89
C THR A 43 -15.11 -8.18 11.43
N PRO A 44 -14.38 -7.66 10.41
CA PRO A 44 -13.15 -8.29 9.97
C PRO A 44 -12.20 -8.48 11.16
N ALA A 45 -11.69 -9.70 11.34
CA ALA A 45 -10.69 -10.03 12.36
C ALA A 45 -9.43 -9.18 12.18
N ASN A 46 -8.99 -8.98 10.94
CA ASN A 46 -7.86 -8.13 10.62
C ASN A 46 -8.19 -7.08 9.56
N ARG A 47 -7.78 -5.85 9.83
CA ARG A 47 -7.70 -4.77 8.84
C ARG A 47 -6.24 -4.39 8.69
N ILE A 48 -5.64 -4.65 7.54
CA ILE A 48 -4.20 -4.51 7.33
C ILE A 48 -3.94 -3.45 6.27
N PHE A 49 -3.07 -2.51 6.60
CA PHE A 49 -2.60 -1.50 5.67
C PHE A 49 -1.13 -1.74 5.31
N ILE A 50 -0.84 -1.82 4.01
CA ILE A 50 0.53 -1.93 3.50
C ILE A 50 1.01 -0.53 3.11
N SER A 51 2.03 -0.04 3.82
CA SER A 51 2.68 1.23 3.58
C SER A 51 4.18 1.02 3.30
N GLY A 52 4.93 2.11 3.14
CA GLY A 52 6.34 2.11 2.79
C GLY A 52 6.67 3.22 1.80
N CYS A 53 7.95 3.46 1.57
CA CYS A 53 8.38 4.38 0.53
C CYS A 53 7.95 3.86 -0.86
N ALA A 54 7.78 4.76 -1.83
CA ALA A 54 7.59 4.36 -3.21
C ALA A 54 8.79 3.48 -3.63
N ARG A 55 8.52 2.41 -4.39
CA ARG A 55 9.54 1.44 -4.87
C ARG A 55 10.23 0.60 -3.79
N SER A 56 9.70 0.55 -2.56
CA SER A 56 10.19 -0.33 -1.49
C SER A 56 9.57 -1.74 -1.45
N GLY A 57 8.83 -2.14 -2.49
CA GLY A 57 8.22 -3.49 -2.55
C GLY A 57 6.77 -3.59 -2.09
N THR A 58 6.07 -2.48 -1.86
CA THR A 58 4.65 -2.50 -1.41
C THR A 58 3.73 -3.33 -2.30
N THR A 59 3.92 -3.30 -3.63
CA THR A 59 3.17 -4.13 -4.58
C THR A 59 3.52 -5.62 -4.48
N LEU A 60 4.78 -5.95 -4.19
CA LEU A 60 5.22 -7.33 -3.98
C LEU A 60 4.59 -7.90 -2.71
N THR A 61 4.63 -7.13 -1.61
CA THR A 61 3.96 -7.48 -0.35
C THR A 61 2.45 -7.64 -0.54
N GLN A 62 1.79 -6.76 -1.31
CA GLN A 62 0.36 -6.91 -1.62
C GLN A 62 0.06 -8.21 -2.37
N ARG A 63 0.94 -8.66 -3.28
CA ARG A 63 0.78 -9.95 -3.95
C ARG A 63 0.97 -11.12 -3.00
N LEU A 64 1.99 -11.07 -2.13
CA LEU A 64 2.19 -12.09 -1.10
C LEU A 64 0.93 -12.26 -0.24
N MET A 65 0.25 -11.17 0.12
CA MET A 65 -0.99 -11.27 0.92
C MET A 65 -2.08 -12.12 0.25
N ARG A 66 -2.08 -12.29 -1.08
CA ARG A 66 -3.05 -13.15 -1.79
C ARG A 66 -2.81 -14.65 -1.58
N CYS A 67 -1.66 -15.00 -0.98
CA CYS A 67 -1.30 -16.37 -0.67
C CYS A 67 -1.82 -16.84 0.69
N PHE A 68 -2.60 -16.04 1.42
CA PHE A 68 -3.29 -16.47 2.63
C PHE A 68 -4.72 -16.95 2.34
N GLN A 69 -5.27 -17.73 3.26
CA GLN A 69 -6.68 -18.10 3.29
C GLN A 69 -7.53 -16.96 3.87
N ASP A 70 -8.83 -16.95 3.56
CA ASP A 70 -9.82 -16.02 4.11
C ASP A 70 -9.38 -14.54 4.09
N ILE A 71 -8.85 -14.11 2.94
CA ILE A 71 -8.27 -12.78 2.77
C ILE A 71 -8.79 -12.09 1.52
N PHE A 72 -9.20 -10.84 1.67
CA PHE A 72 -9.47 -9.96 0.57
C PHE A 72 -8.39 -8.89 0.44
N VAL A 73 -7.67 -8.93 -0.67
CA VAL A 73 -6.66 -7.91 -1.00
C VAL A 73 -7.25 -6.95 -2.03
N HIS A 74 -7.56 -5.73 -1.60
CA HIS A 74 -8.07 -4.68 -2.47
C HIS A 74 -7.05 -4.41 -3.59
N PRO A 75 -7.38 -4.62 -4.88
CA PRO A 75 -6.39 -4.53 -5.95
C PRO A 75 -5.85 -3.11 -6.20
N PRO A 76 -6.69 -2.06 -6.27
CA PRO A 76 -6.23 -0.69 -6.43
C PRO A 76 -5.41 -0.19 -5.24
N GLU A 77 -4.54 0.78 -5.52
CA GLU A 77 -3.95 1.61 -4.48
C GLU A 77 -5.01 2.52 -3.86
N ALA A 78 -5.06 2.57 -2.53
CA ALA A 78 -6.02 3.41 -1.82
C ALA A 78 -5.48 3.89 -0.46
N ARG A 79 -6.21 4.82 0.15
CA ARG A 79 -5.98 5.24 1.54
C ARG A 79 -6.49 4.18 2.51
N TYR A 80 -5.99 4.18 3.74
CA TYR A 80 -6.41 3.22 4.77
C TYR A 80 -7.91 3.27 5.08
N THR A 81 -8.58 4.41 4.88
CA THR A 81 -10.04 4.57 5.04
C THR A 81 -10.84 3.69 4.08
N MET A 82 -10.21 3.15 3.03
CA MET A 82 -10.84 2.16 2.16
C MET A 82 -11.26 0.91 2.93
N LEU A 83 -10.51 0.52 3.97
CA LEU A 83 -10.84 -0.64 4.80
C LEU A 83 -12.21 -0.53 5.48
N ASP A 84 -12.70 0.69 5.73
CA ASP A 84 -14.02 0.92 6.32
C ASP A 84 -15.17 0.81 5.30
N MET A 85 -14.85 0.93 4.01
CA MET A 85 -15.83 0.92 2.91
C MET A 85 -15.95 -0.43 2.22
N LEU A 86 -15.04 -1.37 2.51
CA LEU A 86 -15.06 -2.70 1.94
C LEU A 86 -16.18 -3.55 2.57
N ASP A 87 -17.15 -3.93 1.75
CA ASP A 87 -18.20 -4.89 2.10
C ASP A 87 -17.81 -6.27 1.53
N ARG A 88 -17.13 -7.06 2.36
CA ARG A 88 -16.48 -8.32 1.97
C ARG A 88 -16.76 -9.40 3.00
N PRO A 89 -17.02 -10.65 2.56
CA PRO A 89 -17.24 -11.76 3.49
C PRO A 89 -15.96 -12.25 4.18
N GLU A 90 -14.77 -11.95 3.62
CA GLU A 90 -13.50 -12.39 4.18
C GLU A 90 -13.17 -11.70 5.51
N SER A 91 -12.66 -12.45 6.49
CA SER A 91 -12.34 -11.89 7.82
C SER A 91 -11.10 -10.99 7.79
N ASN A 92 -10.26 -11.10 6.77
CA ASN A 92 -9.01 -10.34 6.68
C ASN A 92 -9.03 -9.41 5.47
N LEU A 93 -8.96 -8.11 5.71
CA LEU A 93 -8.99 -7.09 4.66
C LEU A 93 -7.64 -6.40 4.53
N VAL A 94 -7.14 -6.28 3.30
CA VAL A 94 -5.85 -5.66 3.02
C VAL A 94 -5.99 -4.53 2.01
N VAL A 95 -5.41 -3.37 2.32
CA VAL A 95 -5.29 -2.24 1.39
C VAL A 95 -3.83 -1.81 1.28
N LYS A 96 -3.37 -1.61 0.05
CA LYS A 96 -2.05 -1.02 -0.24
C LYS A 96 -2.17 0.48 -0.42
N ARG A 97 -1.24 1.22 0.17
CA ARG A 97 -1.13 2.68 0.06
C ARG A 97 -1.21 3.20 -1.38
N ASP A 98 -1.78 4.39 -1.52
CA ASP A 98 -1.64 5.23 -2.72
C ASP A 98 -0.42 6.16 -2.66
N ALA A 99 -0.20 6.91 -3.74
CA ALA A 99 0.86 7.91 -3.85
C ALA A 99 0.77 9.09 -2.84
N ARG A 100 -0.30 9.25 -2.07
CA ARG A 100 -0.47 10.38 -1.12
C ARG A 100 -0.66 9.94 0.33
N SER A 101 -0.78 8.64 0.58
CA SER A 101 -1.11 8.07 1.88
C SER A 101 -0.07 8.39 2.96
N PHE A 102 1.20 8.57 2.60
CA PHE A 102 2.26 8.94 3.56
C PHE A 102 1.93 10.23 4.32
N ALA A 103 1.24 11.20 3.70
CA ALA A 103 0.87 12.46 4.33
C ALA A 103 -0.08 12.30 5.52
N ARG A 104 -0.82 11.18 5.60
CA ARG A 104 -1.75 10.88 6.70
C ARG A 104 -1.33 9.67 7.53
N LEU A 105 -0.12 9.16 7.31
CA LEU A 105 0.32 7.92 7.95
C LEU A 105 0.28 8.00 9.49
N ALA A 106 0.69 9.13 10.08
CA ALA A 106 0.65 9.34 11.52
C ALA A 106 -0.78 9.28 12.13
N LYS A 107 -1.83 9.46 11.30
CA LYS A 107 -3.24 9.39 11.68
C LYS A 107 -3.86 8.01 11.45
N LEU A 108 -3.07 7.01 11.03
CA LEU A 108 -3.53 5.64 10.85
C LEU A 108 -4.03 5.10 12.20
N PRO A 109 -5.29 4.64 12.32
CA PRO A 109 -5.81 4.08 13.56
C PRO A 109 -4.96 2.91 14.09
N ALA A 110 -4.80 2.81 15.42
CA ALA A 110 -4.05 1.74 16.08
C ALA A 110 -4.67 0.34 15.83
N SER A 111 -5.98 0.28 15.62
CA SER A 111 -6.74 -0.95 15.32
C SER A 111 -6.49 -1.52 13.92
N ILE A 112 -5.91 -0.74 13.00
CA ILE A 112 -5.52 -1.23 11.68
C ILE A 112 -4.09 -1.75 11.80
N GLY A 113 -3.83 -3.02 11.47
CA GLY A 113 -2.48 -3.57 11.37
C GLY A 113 -1.64 -2.86 10.31
N LEU A 114 -0.34 -2.68 10.58
CA LEU A 114 0.57 -2.00 9.64
C LEU A 114 1.74 -2.88 9.23
N ILE A 115 1.84 -3.10 7.92
CA ILE A 115 3.05 -3.60 7.27
C ILE A 115 3.75 -2.41 6.62
N TYR A 116 4.99 -2.12 7.01
CA TYR A 116 5.77 -1.01 6.45
C TYR A 116 6.96 -1.55 5.66
N CYS A 117 6.91 -1.39 4.33
CA CYS A 117 7.95 -1.88 3.43
C CYS A 117 9.12 -0.90 3.37
N VAL A 118 10.33 -1.40 3.61
CA VAL A 118 11.60 -0.66 3.49
C VAL A 118 12.47 -1.30 2.44
N ARG A 119 13.37 -0.52 1.85
CA ARG A 119 14.34 -0.97 0.85
C ARG A 119 15.55 -0.06 0.93
N HIS A 120 16.71 -0.54 0.50
CA HIS A 120 17.89 0.30 0.38
C HIS A 120 17.57 1.62 -0.35
N PRO A 121 17.89 2.80 0.23
CA PRO A 121 17.50 4.09 -0.34
C PRO A 121 18.04 4.30 -1.75
N PHE A 122 19.28 3.87 -2.02
CA PHE A 122 19.88 4.00 -3.35
C PHE A 122 19.20 3.13 -4.41
N ASP A 123 18.78 1.90 -4.08
CA ASP A 123 17.97 1.08 -4.99
C ASP A 123 16.57 1.70 -5.23
N THR A 124 16.05 2.44 -4.25
CA THR A 124 14.77 3.15 -4.37
C THR A 124 14.90 4.36 -5.31
N LEU A 125 15.94 5.17 -5.13
CA LEU A 125 16.22 6.37 -5.92
C LEU A 125 16.62 6.06 -7.36
N THR A 126 17.18 4.87 -7.60
CA THR A 126 17.57 4.41 -8.95
C THR A 126 16.52 3.50 -9.59
N SER A 127 15.34 3.39 -8.99
CA SER A 127 14.25 2.56 -9.53
C SER A 127 13.38 3.33 -10.52
N SER A 128 13.33 2.84 -11.76
CA SER A 128 12.36 3.29 -12.77
C SER A 128 10.99 2.62 -12.59
N HIS A 129 9.93 3.28 -13.06
CA HIS A 129 8.56 2.77 -13.05
C HIS A 129 7.98 2.81 -14.48
N PRO A 130 7.37 1.72 -14.99
CA PRO A 130 6.88 1.67 -16.37
C PRO A 130 5.98 2.84 -16.78
N GLN A 131 5.06 3.24 -15.89
CA GLN A 131 4.14 4.35 -16.15
C GLN A 131 4.77 5.74 -16.12
N THR A 132 5.91 5.95 -15.45
CA THR A 132 6.53 7.28 -15.35
C THR A 132 7.87 7.37 -16.07
N ARG A 133 8.33 6.29 -16.73
CA ARG A 133 9.65 6.23 -17.37
C ARG A 133 9.78 7.18 -18.56
N SER A 134 8.66 7.53 -19.20
CA SER A 134 8.58 8.50 -20.29
C SER A 134 8.67 9.94 -19.79
N GLU A 135 8.31 10.20 -18.53
CA GLU A 135 8.31 11.53 -17.92
C GLU A 135 9.62 11.82 -17.19
N ARG A 136 10.25 10.80 -16.61
CA ARG A 136 11.46 10.92 -15.80
C ARG A 136 12.21 9.59 -15.70
N ARG A 137 13.54 9.68 -15.62
CA ARG A 137 14.45 8.51 -15.52
C ARG A 137 14.13 7.64 -14.30
N PHE A 138 13.98 8.27 -13.13
CA PHE A 138 13.68 7.59 -11.87
C PHE A 138 12.34 8.00 -11.28
N HIS A 139 11.67 7.04 -10.64
CA HIS A 139 10.33 7.25 -10.11
C HIS A 139 10.31 8.02 -8.77
N VAL A 140 11.41 8.00 -8.03
CA VAL A 140 11.47 8.62 -6.70
C VAL A 140 12.53 9.71 -6.72
N THR A 141 12.16 10.92 -6.30
CA THR A 141 13.10 12.01 -6.08
C THR A 141 13.61 11.99 -4.63
N PRO A 142 14.78 12.57 -4.33
CA PRO A 142 15.27 12.69 -2.96
C PRO A 142 14.27 13.37 -2.02
N HIS A 143 13.66 14.48 -2.47
CA HIS A 143 12.61 15.17 -1.71
C HIS A 143 11.42 14.25 -1.40
N ARG A 144 10.98 13.44 -2.38
CA ARG A 144 9.88 12.50 -2.17
C ARG A 144 10.26 11.42 -1.16
N TRP A 145 11.47 10.88 -1.24
CA TRP A 145 11.96 9.87 -0.30
C TRP A 145 12.02 10.43 1.14
N LEU A 146 12.55 11.65 1.31
CA LEU A 146 12.57 12.33 2.62
C LEU A 146 11.17 12.50 3.19
N ALA A 147 10.22 12.98 2.38
CA ALA A 147 8.86 13.21 2.84
C ALA A 147 8.17 11.93 3.33
N GLU A 148 8.47 10.78 2.71
CA GLU A 148 7.96 9.48 3.12
C GLU A 148 8.66 8.92 4.37
N TYR A 149 9.98 9.12 4.51
CA TYR A 149 10.69 8.73 5.72
C TYR A 149 10.30 9.60 6.92
N ASP A 150 10.14 10.91 6.72
CA ASP A 150 9.64 11.82 7.74
C ASP A 150 8.22 11.46 8.19
N ALA A 151 7.39 10.92 7.27
CA ALA A 151 6.08 10.42 7.64
C ALA A 151 6.14 9.19 8.55
N LEU A 152 7.11 8.30 8.36
CA LEU A 152 7.35 7.19 9.28
C LEU A 152 7.80 7.70 10.65
N ILE A 153 8.74 8.65 10.69
CA ILE A 153 9.20 9.25 11.95
C ILE A 153 8.06 9.91 12.71
N ARG A 154 7.19 10.66 12.00
CA ARG A 154 5.98 11.26 12.58
C ARG A 154 5.02 10.21 13.12
N LEU A 155 4.83 9.08 12.42
CA LEU A 155 4.03 7.96 12.91
C LEU A 155 4.62 7.40 14.21
N LYS A 156 5.92 7.08 14.23
CA LYS A 156 6.60 6.54 15.42
C LYS A 156 6.50 7.50 16.61
N LYS A 157 6.62 8.81 16.37
CA LYS A 157 6.44 9.84 17.41
C LYS A 157 5.00 9.93 17.92
N ALA A 158 4.02 9.90 17.01
CA ALA A 158 2.61 10.03 17.37
C ALA A 158 2.04 8.76 18.03
N GLN A 159 2.61 7.59 17.72
CA GLN A 159 2.16 6.29 18.20
C GLN A 159 3.36 5.41 18.61
N PRO A 160 4.06 5.75 19.72
CA PRO A 160 5.33 5.11 20.08
C PRO A 160 5.23 3.62 20.41
N HIS A 161 4.07 3.15 20.89
CA HIS A 161 3.82 1.75 21.23
C HIS A 161 3.15 0.95 20.11
N ARG A 162 2.96 1.55 18.94
CA ARG A 162 2.34 0.87 17.81
C ARG A 162 3.25 -0.24 17.30
N GLN A 163 2.70 -1.45 17.20
CA GLN A 163 3.38 -2.53 16.49
C GLN A 163 3.38 -2.25 14.98
N ILE A 164 4.57 -2.32 14.38
CA ILE A 164 4.80 -2.13 12.95
C ILE A 164 5.58 -3.33 12.45
N LEU A 165 5.04 -4.07 11.48
CA LEU A 165 5.81 -5.10 10.80
C LEU A 165 6.65 -4.47 9.70
N PHE A 166 7.94 -4.33 9.95
CA PHE A 166 8.88 -3.92 8.91
C PHE A 166 9.22 -5.09 7.99
N VAL A 167 9.06 -4.86 6.69
CA VAL A 167 9.39 -5.82 5.63
C VAL A 167 10.46 -5.20 4.76
N ARG A 168 11.68 -5.74 4.81
CA ARG A 168 12.76 -5.36 3.90
C ARG A 168 12.51 -5.98 2.54
N TYR A 169 12.68 -5.20 1.49
CA TYR A 169 12.54 -5.69 0.12
C TYR A 169 13.55 -6.79 -0.17
N GLU A 170 14.77 -6.63 0.34
CA GLU A 170 15.89 -7.54 0.21
C GLU A 170 15.53 -8.91 0.82
N ASP A 171 14.98 -8.92 2.05
CA ASP A 171 14.51 -10.14 2.71
C ASP A 171 13.33 -10.77 1.96
N MET A 172 12.40 -9.97 1.43
CA MET A 172 11.28 -10.46 0.62
C MET A 172 11.75 -11.16 -0.67
N ILE A 173 12.83 -10.69 -1.27
CA ILE A 173 13.42 -11.31 -2.46
C ILE A 173 14.22 -12.57 -2.09
N GLY A 174 15.00 -12.53 -1.01
CA GLY A 174 15.89 -13.63 -0.62
C GLY A 174 15.21 -14.77 0.13
N ALA A 175 14.19 -14.48 0.94
CA ALA A 175 13.48 -15.44 1.78
C ALA A 175 11.97 -15.12 1.87
N PRO A 176 11.23 -15.15 0.74
CA PRO A 176 9.82 -14.78 0.67
C PRO A 176 8.92 -15.55 1.65
N ASP A 177 9.14 -16.86 1.80
CA ASP A 177 8.32 -17.71 2.66
C ASP A 177 8.56 -17.42 4.15
N ALA A 178 9.78 -17.02 4.53
CA ALA A 178 10.05 -16.57 5.90
C ALA A 178 9.32 -15.27 6.22
N ILE A 179 9.26 -14.33 5.25
CA ILE A 179 8.44 -13.12 5.39
C ILE A 179 6.95 -13.47 5.46
N GLN A 180 6.48 -14.39 4.64
CA GLN A 180 5.10 -14.88 4.70
C GLN A 180 4.76 -15.45 6.08
N GLN A 181 5.63 -16.28 6.66
CA GLN A 181 5.45 -16.84 7.99
C GLN A 181 5.44 -15.76 9.09
N ARG A 182 6.30 -14.74 9.01
CA ARG A 182 6.29 -13.62 9.96
C ARG A 182 4.98 -12.81 9.90
N ILE A 183 4.47 -12.57 8.69
CA ILE A 183 3.16 -11.93 8.48
C ILE A 183 2.06 -12.83 9.07
N ALA A 184 2.11 -14.14 8.81
CA ALA A 184 1.17 -15.12 9.32
C ALA A 184 1.09 -15.10 10.85
N GLN A 185 2.25 -15.15 11.52
CA GLN A 185 2.35 -15.13 12.97
C GLN A 185 1.81 -13.84 13.58
N LEU A 186 2.16 -12.69 13.01
CA LEU A 186 1.74 -11.39 13.57
C LEU A 186 0.23 -11.16 13.46
N PHE A 187 -0.37 -11.54 12.34
CA PHE A 187 -1.78 -11.26 12.06
C PHE A 187 -2.68 -12.49 12.25
N GLY A 188 -2.15 -13.63 12.71
CA GLY A 188 -2.91 -14.88 12.84
C GLY A 188 -3.46 -15.39 11.51
N LEU A 189 -2.71 -15.23 10.41
CA LEU A 189 -3.15 -15.67 9.08
C LEU A 189 -2.68 -17.09 8.79
N THR A 190 -3.46 -17.82 7.99
CA THR A 190 -3.09 -19.18 7.53
C THR A 190 -2.64 -19.14 6.07
N PRO A 191 -1.41 -19.54 5.74
CA PRO A 191 -0.97 -19.67 4.35
C PRO A 191 -1.85 -20.66 3.57
N ARG A 192 -2.27 -20.26 2.36
CA ARG A 192 -2.93 -21.14 1.38
C ARG A 192 -1.91 -21.82 0.48
N ILE A 193 -0.86 -21.10 0.10
CA ILE A 193 0.28 -21.56 -0.72
C ILE A 193 1.53 -20.83 -0.24
N ARG A 194 2.71 -21.44 -0.38
CA ARG A 194 3.98 -20.73 -0.19
C ARG A 194 4.14 -19.65 -1.25
N PHE A 195 4.63 -18.47 -0.89
CA PHE A 195 4.77 -17.39 -1.87
C PHE A 195 5.83 -17.70 -2.92
N SER A 196 6.87 -18.46 -2.57
CA SER A 196 7.86 -18.97 -3.53
C SER A 196 7.27 -19.90 -4.60
N GLU A 197 6.17 -20.59 -4.27
CA GLU A 197 5.47 -21.52 -5.16
C GLU A 197 4.31 -20.86 -5.93
N ASP A 198 3.98 -19.61 -5.65
CA ASP A 198 2.95 -18.87 -6.38
C ASP A 198 3.44 -18.61 -7.81
N PRO A 199 2.74 -19.13 -8.86
CA PRO A 199 3.16 -18.93 -10.24
C PRO A 199 3.15 -17.45 -10.66
N ASP A 200 2.38 -16.61 -9.96
CA ASP A 200 2.29 -15.18 -10.19
C ASP A 200 3.30 -14.34 -9.37
N ASN A 201 4.22 -14.99 -8.63
CA ASN A 201 5.24 -14.29 -7.87
C ASN A 201 6.17 -13.54 -8.84
N PRO A 202 6.36 -12.21 -8.70
CA PRO A 202 7.18 -11.42 -9.62
C PRO A 202 8.60 -11.22 -9.08
N ILE A 203 9.11 -12.10 -8.24
CA ILE A 203 10.43 -11.95 -7.61
C ILE A 203 11.50 -11.95 -8.70
N ARG A 204 12.38 -10.95 -8.64
CA ARG A 204 13.50 -10.81 -9.58
C ARG A 204 14.75 -10.42 -8.80
N VAL A 205 15.68 -11.36 -8.65
CA VAL A 205 16.95 -11.16 -7.91
C VAL A 205 17.80 -10.04 -8.51
N ALA A 206 17.71 -9.84 -9.83
CA ALA A 206 18.30 -8.70 -10.54
C ALA A 206 17.81 -7.33 -10.03
N SER A 207 16.81 -7.31 -9.14
CA SER A 207 16.31 -6.10 -8.51
C SER A 207 17.15 -5.59 -7.34
N LEU A 208 18.05 -6.39 -6.81
CA LEU A 208 18.86 -6.06 -5.65
C LEU A 208 20.17 -5.38 -6.05
N LYS A 209 20.61 -4.39 -5.27
CA LYS A 209 21.95 -3.78 -5.37
C LYS A 209 22.27 -3.29 -6.79
N LYS A 210 21.27 -2.77 -7.50
CA LYS A 210 21.46 -2.29 -8.88
C LYS A 210 22.39 -1.09 -8.91
N TRP A 211 22.25 -0.24 -7.89
CA TRP A 211 23.06 0.96 -7.75
C TRP A 211 24.55 0.65 -7.61
N GLU A 212 24.93 -0.51 -7.03
CA GLU A 212 26.34 -0.92 -6.93
C GLU A 212 26.92 -1.28 -8.32
N ARG A 213 26.10 -1.87 -9.18
CA ARG A 213 26.54 -2.49 -10.45
C ARG A 213 26.53 -1.53 -11.64
N SER A 214 25.87 -0.39 -11.53
CA SER A 214 25.72 0.59 -12.61
C SER A 214 26.53 1.84 -12.29
N GLU A 215 27.51 2.15 -13.14
CA GLU A 215 28.31 3.37 -13.04
C GLU A 215 27.44 4.62 -13.16
N ASP A 216 26.53 4.67 -14.14
CA ASP A 216 25.52 5.72 -14.27
C ASP A 216 24.76 5.99 -12.96
N PHE A 217 24.32 4.94 -12.28
CA PHE A 217 23.60 5.09 -11.02
C PHE A 217 24.49 5.64 -9.91
N ARG A 218 25.76 5.22 -9.86
CA ARG A 218 26.73 5.76 -8.90
C ARG A 218 26.99 7.25 -9.17
N THR A 219 27.11 7.65 -10.43
CA THR A 219 27.25 9.07 -10.83
C THR A 219 26.04 9.89 -10.40
N ASP A 220 24.82 9.42 -10.70
CA ASP A 220 23.57 10.10 -10.31
C ASP A 220 23.46 10.24 -8.78
N LEU A 221 23.88 9.22 -8.03
CA LEU A 221 23.87 9.24 -6.56
C LEU A 221 24.99 10.11 -5.96
N GLY A 222 26.10 10.30 -6.68
CA GLY A 222 27.19 11.18 -6.27
C GLY A 222 26.78 12.66 -6.17
N GLY A 223 25.73 13.06 -6.90
CA GLY A 223 25.15 14.41 -6.83
C GLY A 223 24.24 14.67 -5.63
N LEU A 224 24.04 13.71 -4.72
CA LEU A 224 23.18 13.88 -3.56
C LEU A 224 23.83 14.78 -2.50
N SER A 225 23.04 15.68 -1.90
CA SER A 225 23.57 16.61 -0.91
C SER A 225 24.03 15.89 0.37
N PRO A 226 25.08 16.38 1.06
CA PRO A 226 25.53 15.81 2.33
C PRO A 226 24.42 15.71 3.39
N ALA A 227 23.56 16.73 3.48
CA ALA A 227 22.42 16.73 4.39
C ALA A 227 21.43 15.58 4.10
N PHE A 228 21.19 15.27 2.81
CA PHE A 228 20.38 14.12 2.42
C PHE A 228 21.06 12.81 2.80
N LEU A 229 22.37 12.67 2.55
CA LEU A 229 23.13 11.46 2.88
C LEU A 229 23.14 11.16 4.39
N VAL A 230 23.17 12.17 5.26
CA VAL A 230 22.99 11.96 6.72
C VAL A 230 21.63 11.33 7.04
N ARG A 231 20.56 11.72 6.34
CA ARG A 231 19.23 11.12 6.51
C ARG A 231 19.19 9.68 6.02
N VAL A 232 19.86 9.40 4.90
CA VAL A 232 20.02 8.04 4.35
C VAL A 232 20.80 7.16 5.33
N GLN A 233 21.90 7.64 5.89
CA GLN A 233 22.71 6.89 6.85
C GLN A 233 21.91 6.50 8.09
N ARG A 234 21.09 7.42 8.63
CA ARG A 234 20.19 7.12 9.76
C ARG A 234 19.17 6.03 9.41
N PHE A 235 18.58 6.10 8.23
CA PHE A 235 17.67 5.06 7.74
C PHE A 235 18.39 3.71 7.59
N CYS A 236 19.59 3.71 7.02
CA CYS A 236 20.37 2.50 6.84
C CYS A 236 20.74 1.86 8.18
N ALA A 237 21.19 2.65 9.15
CA ALA A 237 21.44 2.17 10.52
C ALA A 237 20.17 1.60 11.19
N GLU A 238 19.02 2.27 11.01
CA GLU A 238 17.74 1.82 11.57
C GLU A 238 17.27 0.47 11.01
N PHE A 239 17.52 0.20 9.72
CA PHE A 239 17.00 -0.98 9.02
C PHE A 239 18.08 -2.00 8.63
N GLY A 240 19.29 -1.87 9.17
CA GLY A 240 20.39 -2.81 8.96
C GLY A 240 20.87 -2.87 7.51
N TYR A 241 20.93 -1.72 6.83
CA TYR A 241 21.56 -1.59 5.53
C TYR A 241 22.99 -1.06 5.67
N ASP A 242 23.89 -1.58 4.85
CA ASP A 242 25.22 -1.04 4.72
C ASP A 242 25.17 0.27 3.93
N MET A 243 25.83 1.30 4.45
CA MET A 243 26.14 2.48 3.65
C MET A 243 27.45 2.26 2.92
N PRO A 244 27.55 2.51 1.60
CA PRO A 244 28.85 2.66 0.99
C PRO A 244 29.55 3.82 1.70
N ILE A 245 30.67 3.51 2.35
CA ILE A 245 31.46 4.47 3.13
C ILE A 245 31.80 5.62 2.17
N THR A 246 31.25 6.81 2.41
CA THR A 246 31.78 8.03 1.81
C THR A 246 33.03 8.39 2.58
N THR A 247 34.12 7.65 2.37
CA THR A 247 35.46 8.13 2.70
C THR A 247 35.83 9.16 1.64
N GLN A 248 35.35 10.37 1.82
CA GLN A 248 36.27 11.49 1.63
C GLN A 248 36.70 11.88 3.04
N ALA A 249 37.76 11.20 3.50
CA ALA A 249 38.67 11.84 4.43
C ALA A 249 39.10 13.12 3.70
N VAL A 250 38.60 14.25 4.18
CA VAL A 250 39.17 15.54 3.83
C VAL A 250 40.55 15.50 4.46
N ASP A 251 41.56 15.25 3.64
CA ASP A 251 42.94 15.62 3.97
C ASP A 251 42.89 17.12 4.26
N ALA A 252 42.91 17.46 5.55
CA ALA A 252 43.13 18.82 5.99
C ALA A 252 44.65 19.09 5.87
N PRO A 253 45.06 20.22 5.26
CA PRO A 253 46.46 20.62 5.20
C PRO A 253 47.05 20.90 6.59
#